data_AF-A0A2V8M139-F1
#
_entry.id   AF-A0A2V8M139-F1
#
_cell.length_a   1.000
_cell.length_b   1.000
_cell.length_c   1.000
_cell.angle_alpha   90.00
_cell.angle_beta   90.00
_cell.angle_gamma   90.00
#
_symmetry.space_group_name_H-M   'P 1'
#
loop_
_entity.id
_entity.type
_entity.pdbx_description
1 polymer ?
#
loop_
_entity_poly.entity_id
_entity_poly.type
_entity_poly.pdbx_seq_one_letter_code
_entity_poly.pdbx_strand_id
1 'polypeptide(L)'
;MQVTEPVTMLTDYALGAASLYFGGRLLRVVNFRNRLTVRLWVIGFITGAVAAFVGGTYHGFSLELSASALRALWNITIYSIGASGAFMVSGVLASSIRRDDESRAWLLGGIMLTLAGFAIQLTGFRSHQDFNHNDAYHMIQIAGLYLFFRGARLLEDRLTV
;
A
#
# COMPACT_ATOMS: atom_id res chain seq x y z
N MET A 1 11.51 -4.83 26.98
CA MET A 1 11.12 -4.17 25.72
C MET A 1 9.63 -3.93 25.78
N GLN A 2 9.22 -2.67 25.80
CA GLN A 2 7.82 -2.27 25.81
C GLN A 2 7.38 -1.90 24.38
N VAL A 3 6.29 -2.51 23.91
CA VAL A 3 5.72 -2.16 22.59
C VAL A 3 4.68 -1.05 22.79
N THR A 4 4.86 0.09 22.13
CA THR A 4 4.03 1.29 22.35
C THR A 4 2.62 1.14 21.79
N GLU A 5 2.50 0.72 20.52
CA GLU A 5 1.23 0.52 19.83
C GLU A 5 1.20 -0.87 19.17
N PRO A 6 0.93 -1.94 19.95
CA PRO A 6 1.08 -3.31 19.48
C PRO A 6 0.15 -3.65 18.32
N VAL A 7 -1.10 -3.18 18.34
CA VAL A 7 -2.05 -3.45 17.26
C VAL A 7 -1.69 -2.66 16.01
N THR A 8 -1.30 -1.39 16.12
CA THR A 8 -0.85 -0.58 14.98
C THR A 8 0.35 -1.24 14.30
N MET A 9 1.35 -1.66 15.10
CA MET A 9 2.52 -2.38 14.59
C MET A 9 2.14 -3.68 13.86
N LEU A 10 1.25 -4.49 14.44
CA LEU A 10 0.82 -5.75 13.83
C LEU A 10 0.06 -5.52 12.53
N THR A 11 -0.82 -4.52 12.49
CA THR A 11 -1.61 -4.20 11.29
C THR A 11 -0.75 -3.59 10.19
N ASP A 12 0.27 -2.80 10.54
CA ASP A 12 1.32 -2.34 9.64
C ASP A 12 2.08 -3.52 9.01
N TYR A 13 2.53 -4.48 9.82
CA TYR A 13 3.26 -5.64 9.32
C TYR A 13 2.38 -6.55 8.46
N ALA A 14 1.10 -6.68 8.80
CA ALA A 14 0.13 -7.38 7.96
C ALA A 14 -0.06 -6.67 6.61
N LEU A 15 -0.14 -5.34 6.61
CA LEU A 15 -0.21 -4.52 5.39
C LEU A 15 1.04 -4.70 4.53
N GLY A 16 2.23 -4.67 5.14
CA GLY A 16 3.50 -4.91 4.45
C GLY A 16 3.59 -6.30 3.84
N ALA A 17 3.21 -7.33 4.59
CA ALA A 17 3.18 -8.71 4.10
C ALA A 17 2.17 -8.91 2.96
N ALA A 18 0.96 -8.34 3.07
CA ALA A 18 -0.03 -8.37 2.02
C ALA A 18 0.48 -7.68 0.75
N SER A 19 1.13 -6.53 0.87
CA SER A 19 1.72 -5.80 -0.25
C SER A 19 2.79 -6.63 -0.96
N LEU A 20 3.73 -7.25 -0.22
CA LEU A 20 4.71 -8.17 -0.81
C LEU A 20 4.06 -9.38 -1.48
N TYR A 21 3.03 -9.96 -0.86
CA TYR A 21 2.28 -11.07 -1.42
C TYR A 21 1.65 -10.70 -2.76
N PHE A 22 0.96 -9.55 -2.84
CA PHE A 22 0.35 -9.08 -4.09
C PHE A 22 1.38 -8.80 -5.18
N GLY A 23 2.48 -8.12 -4.85
CA GLY A 23 3.59 -7.89 -5.78
C GLY A 23 4.18 -9.21 -6.31
N GLY A 24 4.46 -10.17 -5.42
CA GLY A 24 4.97 -11.49 -5.79
C GLY A 24 3.98 -12.30 -6.64
N ARG A 25 2.68 -12.18 -6.39
CA ARG A 25 1.63 -12.80 -7.23
C ARG A 25 1.51 -12.14 -8.60
N LEU A 26 1.73 -10.84 -8.69
CA LEU A 26 1.68 -10.10 -9.96
C LEU A 26 2.84 -10.49 -10.88
N LEU A 27 4.02 -10.79 -10.33
CA LEU A 27 5.14 -11.32 -11.11
C LEU A 27 4.82 -12.64 -11.83
N ARG A 28 3.86 -13.43 -11.34
CA ARG A 28 3.46 -14.71 -11.96
C ARG A 28 2.62 -14.54 -13.24
N VAL A 29 2.13 -13.33 -13.52
CA VAL A 29 1.30 -13.06 -14.71
C VAL A 29 2.04 -12.20 -15.76
N VAL A 30 3.32 -11.92 -15.52
CA VAL A 30 4.13 -11.11 -16.43
C VAL A 30 4.31 -11.83 -17.77
N ASN A 31 4.12 -11.09 -18.85
CA ASN A 31 4.35 -11.54 -20.22
C ASN A 31 4.77 -10.35 -21.09
N PHE A 32 4.94 -10.56 -22.40
CA PHE A 32 5.42 -9.52 -23.31
C PHE A 32 4.46 -8.34 -23.48
N ARG A 33 3.17 -8.50 -23.16
CA ARG A 33 2.15 -7.45 -23.30
C ARG A 33 2.01 -6.54 -22.10
N ASN A 34 2.51 -6.91 -20.92
CA ASN A 34 2.25 -6.17 -19.67
C ASN A 34 3.52 -5.94 -18.83
N ARG A 35 4.70 -6.09 -19.45
CA ARG A 35 5.98 -6.13 -18.74
C ARG A 35 6.27 -4.83 -18.00
N LEU A 36 6.03 -3.68 -18.62
CA LEU A 36 6.29 -2.38 -18.00
C LEU A 36 5.29 -2.12 -16.86
N THR A 37 4.01 -2.30 -17.14
CA THR A 37 2.91 -2.08 -16.19
C THR A 37 3.09 -2.96 -14.95
N VAL A 38 3.32 -4.27 -15.14
CA VAL A 38 3.57 -5.20 -14.02
C VAL A 38 4.77 -4.76 -13.20
N ARG A 39 5.88 -4.34 -13.82
CA ARG A 39 7.06 -3.87 -13.07
C ARG A 39 6.78 -2.64 -12.22
N LEU A 40 6.08 -1.65 -12.78
CA LEU A 40 5.72 -0.43 -12.06
C LEU A 40 4.82 -0.75 -10.85
N TRP A 41 3.79 -1.58 -11.06
CA TRP A 41 2.93 -2.02 -9.96
C TRP A 41 3.67 -2.83 -8.90
N VAL A 42 4.56 -3.75 -9.30
CA VAL A 42 5.39 -4.52 -8.36
C VAL A 42 6.28 -3.60 -7.54
N ILE A 43 6.94 -2.62 -8.15
CA ILE A 43 7.75 -1.64 -7.42
C ILE A 43 6.86 -0.85 -6.46
N GLY A 44 5.67 -0.43 -6.89
CA GLY A 44 4.70 0.25 -6.02
C GLY A 44 4.29 -0.58 -4.81
N PHE A 45 4.05 -1.88 -4.97
CA PHE A 45 3.78 -2.79 -3.86
C PHE A 45 5.01 -2.97 -2.94
N ILE A 46 6.22 -3.06 -3.51
CA ILE A 46 7.46 -3.19 -2.72
C ILE A 46 7.70 -1.94 -1.88
N THR A 47 7.61 -0.74 -2.46
CA THR A 47 7.78 0.51 -1.70
C THR A 47 6.67 0.69 -0.67
N GLY A 48 5.43 0.28 -0.98
CA GLY A 48 4.34 0.23 0.00
C GLY A 48 4.62 -0.73 1.16
N ALA A 49 5.26 -1.87 0.88
CA ALA A 49 5.68 -2.80 1.93
C ALA A 49 6.79 -2.21 2.81
N VAL A 50 7.77 -1.52 2.22
CA VAL A 50 8.80 -0.81 2.98
C VAL A 50 8.16 0.25 3.88
N ALA A 51 7.22 1.05 3.36
CA ALA A 51 6.48 2.01 4.17
C ALA A 51 5.84 1.36 5.39
N ALA A 52 5.11 0.27 5.19
CA ALA A 52 4.36 -0.40 6.26
C ALA A 52 5.28 -1.07 7.29
N PHE A 53 6.35 -1.76 6.88
CA PHE A 53 7.29 -2.35 7.84
C PHE A 53 8.07 -1.30 8.64
N VAL A 54 8.46 -0.20 8.00
CA VAL A 54 9.16 0.90 8.69
C VAL A 54 8.19 1.67 9.60
N GLY A 55 6.95 1.90 9.13
CA GLY A 55 5.85 2.48 9.92
C GLY A 55 5.52 1.65 11.15
N GLY A 56 5.33 0.34 10.99
CA GLY A 56 5.09 -0.56 12.12
C GLY A 56 6.23 -0.56 13.14
N THR A 57 7.49 -0.42 12.68
CA THR A 57 8.65 -0.28 13.57
C THR A 57 8.61 1.05 14.33
N TYR A 58 8.21 2.14 13.67
CA TYR A 58 8.00 3.44 14.31
C TYR A 58 6.91 3.37 15.39
N HIS A 59 5.75 2.77 15.08
CA HIS A 59 4.63 2.63 16.01
C HIS A 59 4.92 1.66 17.16
N GLY A 60 5.64 0.57 16.88
CA GLY A 60 5.93 -0.48 17.86
C GLY A 60 6.99 -0.09 18.90
N PHE A 61 8.04 0.61 18.48
CA PHE A 61 9.25 0.79 19.31
C PHE A 61 9.57 2.25 19.64
N SER A 62 8.58 3.14 19.62
CA SER A 62 8.79 4.57 19.83
C SER A 62 9.38 4.94 21.20
N LEU A 63 9.16 4.13 22.23
CA LEU A 63 9.74 4.34 23.57
C LEU A 63 11.20 3.88 23.70
N GLU A 64 11.66 3.01 22.80
CA GLU A 64 12.98 2.36 22.87
C GLU A 64 14.01 3.03 21.93
N LEU A 65 13.56 3.88 21.01
CA LEU A 65 14.37 4.48 19.96
C LEU A 65 14.66 5.97 20.24
N SER A 66 15.83 6.42 19.81
CA SER A 66 16.20 7.83 19.90
C SER A 66 15.34 8.72 19.00
N ALA A 67 15.22 10.00 19.33
CA ALA A 67 14.45 10.95 18.53
C ALA A 67 14.96 11.09 17.07
N SER A 68 16.27 10.93 16.84
CA SER A 68 16.83 10.93 15.48
C SER A 68 16.45 9.67 14.70
N ALA A 69 16.45 8.50 15.35
CA ALA A 69 16.00 7.25 14.75
C ALA A 69 14.51 7.33 14.38
N LEU A 70 13.66 7.85 15.27
CA LEU A 70 12.22 8.02 14.99
C LEU A 70 11.96 8.96 13.81
N ARG A 71 12.69 10.09 13.72
CA ARG A 71 12.61 10.98 12.56
C ARG A 71 13.05 10.29 11.27
N ALA A 72 14.12 9.48 11.31
CA ALA A 72 14.60 8.75 10.15
C ALA A 72 13.56 7.71 9.69
N LEU A 73 13.02 6.90 10.61
CA LEU A 73 11.97 5.93 10.31
C LEU A 73 10.75 6.62 9.69
N TRP A 74 10.26 7.70 10.29
CA TRP A 74 9.11 8.44 9.77
C TRP A 74 9.36 9.00 8.36
N ASN A 75 10.53 9.60 8.12
CA ASN A 75 10.89 10.11 6.79
C ASN A 75 10.94 8.98 5.75
N ILE A 76 11.52 7.83 6.10
CA ILE A 76 11.56 6.65 5.22
C ILE A 76 10.14 6.17 4.91
N THR A 77 9.27 6.10 5.91
CA THR A 77 7.85 5.75 5.74
C THR A 77 7.17 6.69 4.74
N ILE A 78 7.24 8.02 4.96
CA ILE A 78 6.57 9.00 4.10
C ILE A 78 7.11 8.97 2.66
N TYR A 79 8.43 8.91 2.47
CA TYR A 79 9.01 8.81 1.13
C TYR A 79 8.60 7.51 0.42
N SER A 80 8.51 6.40 1.16
CA SER A 80 8.10 5.11 0.61
C SER A 80 6.61 5.08 0.24
N ILE A 81 5.74 5.74 1.02
CA ILE A 81 4.32 5.95 0.67
C ILE A 81 4.22 6.75 -0.62
N GLY A 82 4.94 7.88 -0.72
CA GLY A 82 4.96 8.71 -1.92
C GLY A 82 5.44 7.94 -3.15
N ALA A 83 6.53 7.17 -3.01
CA ALA A 83 7.03 6.31 -4.08
C ALA A 83 6.00 5.24 -4.48
N SER A 84 5.34 4.59 -3.51
CA SER A 84 4.29 3.60 -3.78
C SER A 84 3.16 4.17 -4.65
N GLY A 85 2.59 5.30 -4.22
CA GLY A 85 1.57 6.00 -5.00
C GLY A 85 2.06 6.40 -6.39
N ALA A 86 3.26 6.98 -6.49
CA ALA A 86 3.84 7.40 -7.77
C ALA A 86 3.98 6.22 -8.75
N PHE A 87 4.53 5.09 -8.30
CA PHE A 87 4.69 3.90 -9.14
C PHE A 87 3.35 3.27 -9.55
N MET A 88 2.36 3.23 -8.65
CA MET A 88 1.01 2.75 -8.98
C MET A 88 0.34 3.66 -10.02
N VAL A 89 0.44 4.98 -9.86
CA VAL A 89 -0.04 5.95 -10.86
C VAL A 89 0.69 5.77 -12.19
N SER A 90 2.02 5.64 -12.18
CA SER A 90 2.79 5.35 -13.39
C SER A 90 2.35 4.05 -14.05
N GLY A 91 2.03 3.01 -13.28
CA GLY A 91 1.50 1.75 -13.79
C GLY A 91 0.16 1.92 -14.52
N VAL A 92 -0.74 2.75 -13.98
CA VAL A 92 -1.99 3.12 -14.68
C VAL A 92 -1.68 3.92 -15.95
N LEU A 93 -0.80 4.91 -15.89
CA LEU A 93 -0.44 5.75 -17.05
C LEU A 93 0.24 4.96 -18.18
N ALA A 94 1.04 3.96 -17.82
CA ALA A 94 1.71 3.05 -18.74
C ALA A 94 0.78 2.00 -19.36
N SER A 95 -0.45 1.87 -18.85
CA SER A 95 -1.40 0.86 -19.32
C SER A 95 -2.36 1.37 -20.40
N SER A 96 -2.88 0.43 -21.19
CA SER A 96 -4.04 0.64 -22.06
C SER A 96 -5.31 0.22 -21.34
N ILE A 97 -6.18 1.18 -21.02
CA ILE A 97 -7.44 0.94 -20.30
C ILE A 97 -8.61 1.38 -21.17
N ARG A 98 -9.40 0.42 -21.64
CA ARG A 98 -10.63 0.70 -22.40
C ARG A 98 -11.79 1.05 -21.47
N ARG A 99 -12.85 1.68 -21.99
CA ARG A 99 -13.99 2.13 -21.16
C ARG A 99 -14.75 0.98 -20.49
N ASP A 100 -14.80 -0.15 -21.15
CA ASP A 100 -15.47 -1.39 -20.77
C ASP A 100 -14.56 -2.38 -20.01
N ASP A 101 -13.34 -1.97 -19.68
CA ASP A 101 -12.34 -2.82 -19.04
C ASP A 101 -12.66 -3.09 -17.57
N GLU A 102 -12.72 -4.38 -17.20
CA GLU A 102 -12.97 -4.84 -15.82
C GLU A 102 -11.94 -4.26 -14.83
N SER A 103 -10.69 -4.02 -15.27
CA SER A 103 -9.65 -3.39 -14.45
C SER A 103 -10.08 -2.05 -13.86
N ARG A 104 -10.94 -1.28 -14.55
CA ARG A 104 -11.42 0.02 -14.07
C ARG A 104 -12.22 -0.10 -12.79
N ALA A 105 -13.11 -1.07 -12.71
CA ALA A 105 -13.94 -1.26 -11.51
C ALA A 105 -13.07 -1.60 -10.31
N TRP A 106 -12.06 -2.47 -10.50
CA TRP A 106 -11.09 -2.82 -9.48
C TRP A 106 -10.23 -1.62 -9.04
N LEU A 107 -9.68 -0.86 -9.99
CA LEU A 107 -8.86 0.32 -9.70
C LEU A 107 -9.65 1.43 -9.00
N LEU A 108 -10.88 1.72 -9.47
CA LEU A 108 -11.76 2.69 -8.83
C LEU A 108 -12.18 2.23 -7.44
N GLY A 109 -12.52 0.95 -7.27
CA GLY A 109 -12.81 0.38 -5.96
C GLY A 109 -11.64 0.52 -4.99
N GLY A 110 -10.41 0.27 -5.46
CA GLY A 110 -9.18 0.50 -4.69
C GLY A 110 -9.04 1.96 -4.25
N ILE A 111 -9.21 2.91 -5.17
CA ILE A 111 -9.19 4.35 -4.87
C ILE A 111 -10.25 4.70 -3.81
N MET A 112 -11.48 4.23 -3.98
CA MET A 112 -12.57 4.53 -3.05
C MET A 112 -12.32 3.97 -1.65
N LEU A 113 -11.79 2.73 -1.54
CA LEU A 113 -11.37 2.18 -0.25
C LEU A 113 -10.21 2.97 0.36
N THR A 114 -9.22 3.37 -0.43
CA THR A 114 -8.13 4.19 0.07
C THR A 114 -8.62 5.53 0.61
N LEU A 115 -9.54 6.21 -0.08
CA LEU A 115 -10.17 7.45 0.38
C LEU A 115 -11.02 7.25 1.63
N ALA A 116 -11.81 6.18 1.69
CA ALA A 116 -12.58 5.82 2.88
C ALA A 116 -11.66 5.54 4.08
N GLY A 117 -10.54 4.86 3.85
CA GLY A 117 -9.49 4.67 4.84
C GLY A 117 -8.96 6.00 5.36
N PHE A 118 -8.58 6.92 4.48
CA PHE A 118 -8.13 8.26 4.90
C PHE A 118 -9.20 9.02 5.70
N ALA A 119 -10.46 8.94 5.29
CA ALA A 119 -11.56 9.54 6.05
C ALA A 119 -11.66 8.95 7.47
N ILE A 120 -11.49 7.63 7.60
CA ILE A 120 -11.40 6.96 8.91
C ILE A 120 -10.19 7.46 9.71
N GLN A 121 -9.02 7.55 9.09
CA GLN A 121 -7.80 8.01 9.75
C GLN A 121 -7.96 9.43 10.31
N LEU A 122 -8.61 10.32 9.56
CA LEU A 122 -8.88 11.72 9.97
C LEU A 122 -9.81 11.84 11.18
N THR A 123 -10.62 10.84 11.48
CA THR A 123 -11.50 10.89 12.65
C THR A 123 -10.73 10.87 13.96
N GLY A 124 -9.48 10.36 13.96
CA GLY A 124 -8.67 10.20 15.17
C GLY A 124 -9.29 9.24 16.20
N PHE A 125 -10.28 8.41 15.82
CA PHE A 125 -11.00 7.59 16.79
C PHE A 125 -10.06 6.60 17.51
N ARG A 126 -10.43 6.26 18.75
CA ARG A 126 -9.80 5.18 19.52
C ARG A 126 -10.89 4.39 20.22
N SER A 127 -10.96 3.09 19.93
CA SER A 127 -12.01 2.18 20.40
C SER A 127 -11.37 1.05 21.21
N HIS A 128 -11.63 1.01 22.52
CA HIS A 128 -10.86 0.22 23.50
C HIS A 128 -9.38 0.66 23.58
N GLN A 129 -8.61 0.12 24.53
CA GLN A 129 -7.24 0.60 24.78
C GLN A 129 -6.30 0.36 23.57
N ASP A 130 -6.60 -0.63 22.74
CA ASP A 130 -5.68 -1.16 21.74
C ASP A 130 -6.06 -0.92 20.26
N PHE A 131 -7.35 -0.78 19.91
CA PHE A 131 -7.78 -0.59 18.51
C PHE A 131 -8.13 0.89 18.20
N ASN A 132 -7.67 1.41 17.08
CA ASN A 132 -7.80 2.82 16.74
C ASN A 132 -7.93 3.06 15.23
N HIS A 133 -8.02 4.35 14.86
CA HIS A 133 -8.14 4.80 13.49
C HIS A 133 -7.03 4.32 12.54
N ASN A 134 -5.79 4.15 13.02
CA ASN A 134 -4.68 3.60 12.22
C ASN A 134 -4.90 2.12 11.92
N ASP A 135 -5.37 1.34 12.90
CA ASP A 135 -5.63 -0.09 12.71
C ASP A 135 -6.72 -0.31 11.68
N ALA A 136 -7.83 0.44 11.80
CA ALA A 136 -8.91 0.42 10.83
C ALA A 136 -8.43 0.89 9.44
N TYR A 137 -7.63 1.94 9.39
CA TYR A 137 -7.01 2.41 8.16
C TYR A 137 -6.17 1.31 7.49
N HIS A 138 -5.28 0.63 8.23
CA HIS A 138 -4.44 -0.45 7.68
C HIS A 138 -5.29 -1.61 7.15
N MET A 139 -6.33 -2.03 7.86
CA MET A 139 -7.24 -3.10 7.39
C MET A 139 -7.97 -2.70 6.11
N ILE A 140 -8.45 -1.46 6.03
CA ILE A 140 -9.09 -0.92 4.81
C ILE A 140 -8.06 -0.85 3.67
N GLN A 141 -6.82 -0.43 3.94
CA GLN A 141 -5.77 -0.39 2.92
C GLN A 141 -5.39 -1.79 2.42
N ILE A 142 -5.39 -2.83 3.26
CA ILE A 142 -5.18 -4.21 2.77
C ILE A 142 -6.26 -4.58 1.74
N ALA A 143 -7.52 -4.27 2.01
CA ALA A 143 -8.61 -4.48 1.06
C ALA A 143 -8.43 -3.62 -0.20
N GLY A 144 -8.04 -2.35 -0.07
CA GLY A 144 -7.72 -1.47 -1.19
C GLY A 144 -6.59 -2.01 -2.08
N LEU A 145 -5.49 -2.45 -1.47
CA LEU A 145 -4.35 -3.08 -2.17
C LEU A 145 -4.76 -4.37 -2.88
N TYR A 146 -5.67 -5.15 -2.31
CA TYR A 146 -6.23 -6.31 -3.00
C TYR A 146 -6.98 -5.90 -4.27
N LEU A 147 -7.82 -4.86 -4.21
CA LEU A 147 -8.52 -4.35 -5.40
C LEU A 147 -7.54 -3.81 -6.45
N PHE A 148 -6.52 -3.05 -6.03
CA PHE A 148 -5.47 -2.61 -6.94
C PHE A 148 -4.72 -3.77 -7.59
N PHE A 149 -4.38 -4.81 -6.84
CA PHE A 149 -3.79 -6.03 -7.36
C PHE A 149 -4.67 -6.72 -8.40
N ARG A 150 -5.99 -6.81 -8.14
CA ARG A 150 -6.96 -7.38 -9.08
C ARG A 150 -7.01 -6.58 -10.38
N GLY A 151 -7.01 -5.25 -10.29
CA GLY A 151 -6.95 -4.36 -11.45
C GLY A 151 -5.64 -4.50 -12.22
N ALA A 152 -4.51 -4.40 -11.52
CA ALA A 152 -3.16 -4.48 -12.11
C ALA A 152 -2.90 -5.79 -12.87
N ARG A 153 -3.49 -6.90 -12.44
CA ARG A 153 -3.38 -8.20 -13.13
C ARG A 153 -4.01 -8.23 -14.53
N LEU A 154 -4.93 -7.32 -14.81
CA LEU A 154 -5.68 -7.26 -16.06
C LEU A 154 -5.10 -6.24 -17.04
N LEU A 155 -4.17 -5.40 -16.60
CA LEU A 155 -3.61 -4.33 -17.43
C LEU A 155 -2.60 -4.88 -18.44
N GLU A 156 -2.64 -4.32 -19.64
CA GLU A 156 -1.62 -4.45 -20.67
C GLU A 156 -0.92 -3.10 -20.89
N ASP A 157 0.35 -3.15 -21.29
CA ASP A 157 1.16 -2.00 -21.65
C ASP A 157 0.51 -1.23 -22.80
N ARG A 158 0.57 0.10 -22.73
CA ARG A 158 0.13 0.95 -23.81
C ARG A 158 1.08 0.79 -25.00
N LEU A 159 0.53 0.42 -26.15
CA LEU A 159 1.28 0.47 -27.41
C LEU A 159 1.65 1.93 -27.70
N THR A 160 2.93 2.25 -27.64
CA THR A 160 3.46 3.48 -28.22
C THR A 160 3.53 3.26 -29.72
N VAL A 161 2.59 3.87 -30.46
CA VAL A 161 2.66 3.99 -31.93
C VAL A 161 3.73 4.99 -32.30
#